data_AF-A0A0F8ZEI9-F1
#
_entry.id   AF-A0A0F8ZEI9-F1
#
_cell.length_a   1.000
_cell.length_b   1.000
_cell.length_c   1.000
_cell.angle_alpha   90.00
_cell.angle_beta   90.00
_cell.angle_gamma   90.00
#
_symmetry.space_group_name_H-M   'P 1'
#
loop_
_entity.id
_entity.type
_entity.pdbx_description
1 polymer ?
#
loop_
_entity_poly.entity_id
_entity_poly.type
_entity_poly.pdbx_seq_one_letter_code
_entity_poly.pdbx_strand_id
1 'polypeptide(L)' 'RWAEAMLDEALAAGDRKAYEQLMARWERPVLAAGLKRFAGNQARMAEQLGMHRTTLRKRLRAHGLIDGDEQSGSVPD' A
#
# COMPACT_ATOMS: atom_id res chain seq x y z
N ARG A 1 -19.46 0.25 -13.18
CA ARG A 1 -18.96 -0.24 -11.86
C ARG A 1 -17.74 0.58 -11.44
N TRP A 2 -17.40 0.66 -10.15
CA TRP A 2 -16.21 1.41 -9.70
C TRP A 2 -14.90 0.91 -10.34
N ALA A 3 -14.79 -0.41 -10.58
CA ALA A 3 -13.62 -1.02 -11.21
C ALA A 3 -13.46 -0.60 -12.68
N GLU A 4 -14.56 -0.54 -13.44
CA GLU A 4 -14.56 -0.11 -14.85
C GLU A 4 -14.14 1.35 -14.94
N ALA A 5 -14.71 2.23 -14.10
CA ALA A 5 -14.36 3.65 -14.09
C ALA A 5 -12.88 3.90 -13.74
N MET A 6 -12.30 3.16 -12.78
CA MET A 6 -10.89 3.29 -12.44
C MET A 6 -9.97 2.74 -13.55
N LEU A 7 -10.39 1.67 -14.24
CA LEU A 7 -9.66 1.12 -15.38
C LEU A 7 -9.65 2.11 -16.55
N ASP A 8 -10.80 2.71 -16.86
CA ASP A 8 -10.92 3.72 -17.92
C ASP A 8 -10.05 4.95 -17.63
N GLU A 9 -10.03 5.44 -16.38
CA GLU A 9 -9.16 6.54 -15.95
C GLU A 9 -7.67 6.19 -16.10
N ALA A 10 -7.28 4.98 -15.68
CA ALA A 10 -5.89 4.53 -15.77
C ALA A 10 -5.43 4.35 -17.23
N LEU A 11 -6.29 3.81 -18.09
CA LEU A 11 -6.00 3.66 -19.52
C LEU A 11 -5.97 5.00 -20.25
N ALA A 12 -6.84 5.94 -19.88
CA ALA A 12 -6.86 7.30 -20.44
C ALA A 12 -5.58 8.09 -20.15
N ALA A 13 -4.86 7.77 -19.06
CA ALA A 13 -3.57 8.39 -18.75
C ALA A 13 -2.44 8.01 -19.74
N GLY A 14 -2.64 6.98 -20.58
CA GLY A 14 -1.71 6.61 -21.66
C GLY A 14 -0.34 6.07 -21.20
N ASP A 15 -0.18 5.72 -19.93
CA ASP A 15 1.06 5.22 -19.36
C ASP A 15 1.13 3.68 -19.42
N ARG A 16 2.30 3.13 -19.77
CA ARG A 16 2.59 1.69 -19.67
C ARG A 16 2.46 1.15 -18.24
N LYS A 17 2.42 2.03 -17.24
CA LYS A 17 2.20 1.71 -15.82
C LYS A 17 0.74 1.83 -15.36
N ALA A 18 -0.22 2.01 -16.28
CA ALA A 18 -1.64 2.16 -15.94
C ALA A 18 -2.15 1.08 -14.96
N TYR A 19 -1.80 -0.19 -15.18
CA TYR A 19 -2.18 -1.28 -14.29
C TYR A 19 -1.59 -1.14 -12.88
N GLU A 20 -0.30 -0.79 -12.76
CA GLU A 20 0.36 -0.58 -11.46
C GLU A 20 -0.28 0.58 -10.70
N GLN A 21 -0.57 1.69 -11.38
CA GLN A 21 -1.22 2.85 -10.79
C GLN A 21 -2.65 2.53 -10.32
N LEU A 22 -3.40 1.78 -11.12
CA LEU A 22 -4.73 1.30 -10.78
C LEU A 22 -4.70 0.42 -9.52
N MET A 23 -3.83 -0.58 -9.49
CA MET A 23 -3.68 -1.47 -8.34
C MET A 23 -3.26 -0.68 -7.09
N ALA A 24 -2.36 0.29 -7.23
CA ALA A 24 -1.93 1.11 -6.12
C ALA A 24 -3.07 1.98 -5.55
N ARG A 25 -3.88 2.58 -6.43
CA ARG A 25 -5.02 3.42 -6.07
C ARG A 25 -6.13 2.64 -5.37
N TRP A 26 -6.31 1.37 -5.74
CA TRP A 26 -7.23 0.47 -5.05
C TRP A 26 -6.65 -0.07 -3.73
N GLU A 27 -5.37 -0.42 -3.69
CA GLU A 27 -4.74 -1.03 -2.52
C GLU A 27 -4.59 -0.05 -1.35
N ARG A 28 -4.22 1.20 -1.62
CA ARG A 28 -4.03 2.23 -0.60
C ARG A 28 -5.24 2.42 0.34
N PRO A 29 -6.48 2.62 -0.14
CA PRO A 29 -7.65 2.77 0.73
C PRO A 29 -7.97 1.49 1.52
N VAL A 30 -7.72 0.30 0.95
CA VAL A 30 -7.91 -0.98 1.67
C VAL A 30 -6.95 -1.07 2.85
N LEU A 31 -5.67 -0.76 2.62
CA LEU A 31 -4.65 -0.78 3.67
C LEU A 31 -4.92 0.29 4.75
N ALA A 32 -5.33 1.49 4.36
CA ALA A 32 -5.70 2.56 5.29
C ALA A 32 -6.91 2.16 6.16
N ALA A 33 -7.95 1.57 5.56
CA ALA A 33 -9.09 1.03 6.29
C ALA A 33 -8.70 -0.10 7.24
N GLY A 34 -7.77 -0.97 6.82
CA GLY A 34 -7.18 -2.00 7.65
C GLY A 34 -6.47 -1.42 8.88
N LEU A 35 -5.58 -0.44 8.69
CA LEU A 35 -4.91 0.23 9.80
C LEU A 35 -5.91 0.82 10.80
N LYS A 36 -6.98 1.47 10.32
CA LYS A 36 -8.04 2.00 11.19
C LYS A 36 -8.77 0.87 11.94
N ARG A 37 -9.16 -0.21 11.26
CA ARG A 37 -9.89 -1.34 11.86
C ARG A 37 -9.07 -2.10 12.90
N PHE A 38 -7.76 -2.19 12.72
CA PHE A 38 -6.86 -2.87 13.65
C PHE A 38 -6.14 -1.91 14.60
N ALA A 39 -6.55 -0.64 14.66
CA ALA A 39 -5.95 0.39 15.51
C ALA A 39 -4.41 0.47 15.39
N GLY A 40 -3.89 0.36 14.16
CA GLY A 40 -2.46 0.36 13.87
C GLY A 40 -1.71 -0.94 14.21
N ASN A 41 -2.37 -1.96 14.76
CA ASN A 41 -1.75 -3.25 15.05
C ASN A 41 -1.50 -4.06 13.76
N GLN A 42 -0.35 -3.82 13.13
CA GLN A 42 0.05 -4.47 11.89
C GLN A 42 0.23 -5.99 12.03
N ALA A 43 0.61 -6.50 13.20
CA ALA A 43 0.76 -7.94 13.40
C ALA A 43 -0.60 -8.64 13.33
N ARG A 44 -1.59 -8.12 14.06
CA ARG A 44 -2.97 -8.64 14.04
C ARG A 44 -3.63 -8.46 12.66
N MET A 45 -3.38 -7.33 12.00
CA MET A 45 -3.85 -7.10 10.64
C MET A 45 -3.27 -8.13 9.67
N ALA A 46 -1.96 -8.39 9.73
CA ALA A 46 -1.29 -9.35 8.85
C ALA A 46 -1.83 -10.77 9.03
N GLU A 47 -2.01 -11.20 10.28
CA GLU A 47 -2.62 -12.49 10.62
C GLU A 47 -4.04 -12.62 10.06
N GLN A 48 -4.89 -11.63 10.29
CA GLN A 48 -6.29 -11.65 9.84
C GLN A 48 -6.43 -11.54 8.31
N LEU A 49 -5.50 -10.88 7.65
CA LEU A 49 -5.45 -10.80 6.19
C LEU A 49 -4.71 -11.99 5.55
N GLY A 50 -4.21 -12.94 6.34
CA GLY A 50 -3.48 -14.11 5.84
C GLY A 50 -2.19 -13.75 5.10
N MET A 51 -1.53 -12.65 5.48
CA MET A 51 -0.31 -12.17 4.84
C MET A 51 0.87 -12.13 5.81
N HIS A 52 2.08 -12.31 5.28
CA HIS A 52 3.28 -12.12 6.07
C HIS A 52 3.38 -10.66 6.56
N ARG A 53 3.70 -10.47 7.85
CA ARG A 53 3.87 -9.15 8.47
C ARG A 53 4.88 -8.27 7.72
N THR A 54 5.97 -8.85 7.21
CA THR A 54 6.99 -8.13 6.43
C THR A 54 6.43 -7.63 5.10
N THR A 55 5.60 -8.43 4.44
CA THR A 55 4.89 -8.04 3.21
C THR A 55 3.89 -6.93 3.47
N LEU A 56 3.07 -7.05 4.52
CA LEU A 56 2.14 -5.99 4.92
C LEU A 56 2.90 -4.68 5.14
N ARG A 57 3.98 -4.71 5.92
CA ARG A 57 4.78 -3.52 6.24
C ARG A 57 5.39 -2.88 5.00
N LYS A 58 5.91 -3.68 4.06
CA LYS A 58 6.43 -3.18 2.77
C LYS A 58 5.33 -2.48 1.97
N ARG A 59 4.13 -3.06 1.89
CA ARG A 59 2.98 -2.46 1.19
C ARG A 59 2.52 -1.16 1.86
N LEU A 60 2.41 -1.15 3.20
CA LEU A 60 2.05 0.06 3.95
C LEU A 60 3.03 1.21 3.71
N ARG A 61 4.34 0.92 3.66
CA ARG A 61 5.37 1.91 3.33
C ARG A 61 5.30 2.40 1.89
N ALA A 62 5.12 1.49 0.93
CA ALA A 62 4.98 1.84 -0.49
C ALA A 62 3.81 2.79 -0.76
N HIS A 63 2.76 2.72 0.08
CA HIS A 63 1.58 3.59 0.00
C HIS A 63 1.63 4.81 0.93
N GLY A 64 2.77 5.05 1.60
CA GLY A 64 2.97 6.18 2.52
C GLY A 64 2.04 6.17 3.73
N LEU A 65 1.62 4.99 4.19
CA LEU A 65 0.67 4.84 5.30
C LEU A 65 1.35 4.69 6.66
N ILE A 66 2.64 4.35 6.66
CA ILE A 66 3.50 4.28 7.85
C ILE A 66 4.89 4.76 7.46
N ASP A 67 5.62 5.30 8.42
CA ASP A 67 7.00 5.71 8.18
C ASP A 67 7.92 4.50 7.97
N GLY A 68 8.94 4.69 7.13
CA GLY A 68 10.05 3.76 7.04
C GLY A 68 10.86 3.84 8.33
N ASP A 69 11.16 2.71 8.97
CA ASP A 69 12.27 2.72 9.92
C ASP A 69 13.54 3.02 9.11
N GLU A 70 14.02 4.27 9.17
CA GLU A 70 15.40 4.61 8.87
C GLU A 70 16.29 3.89 9.89
N GLN A 71 16.73 2.69 9.55
CA GLN A 71 17.80 2.01 10.28
C GLN A 71 18.95 1.73 9.30
N SER A 72 19.72 2.78 9.01
CA SER A 72 21.15 2.83 9.31
C SER A 72 21.65 4.24 8.99
N GLY A 73 22.17 4.94 10.01
CA GLY A 73 23.02 6.10 9.77
C GLY A 73 24.14 5.73 8.80
N SER A 74 24.25 6.50 7.73
CA SER A 74 25.52 6.68 7.05
C SER A 74 26.12 7.92 7.69
N VAL A 75 27.04 7.73 8.63
CA VAL A 75 27.98 8.78 9.00
C VAL A 75 28.83 9.00 7.75
N PRO A 76 28.80 10.19 7.12
CA PRO A 76 29.80 10.50 6.12
C PRO A 76 31.13 10.64 6.86
N ASP A 77 32.12 9.88 6.39
CA ASP A 77 33.54 10.12 6.70
C ASP A 77 33.93 11.54 6.28
#